data_AF-A0A7C8PDB5-F1
#
_entry.id   AF-A0A7C8PDB5-F1
#
_cell.length_a   1.000
_cell.length_b   1.000
_cell.length_c   1.000
_cell.angle_alpha   90.00
_cell.angle_beta   90.00
_cell.angle_gamma   90.00
#
_symmetry.space_group_name_H-M   'P 1'
#
loop_
_entity.id
_entity.type
_entity.pdbx_description
1 polymer ?
#
loop_
_entity_poly.entity_id
_entity_poly.type
_entity_poly.pdbx_seq_one_letter_code
_entity_poly.pdbx_strand_id
1 'polypeptide(L)'
;LQNQFWRPVLNLDKLWTLIPAESREKYLSAGKTDTAPVIDLLANGYSKLLGKGRLPEVPVIVKARYVSKLAEKKIKEAGGVVELVA
;
A
#
# COMPACT_ATOMS: atom_id res chain seq x y z
N LEU A 1 -15.24 23.50 5.95
CA LEU A 1 -13.78 23.74 5.80
C LEU A 1 -12.89 22.60 6.33
N GLN A 2 -13.31 21.78 7.30
CA GLN A 2 -12.47 20.71 7.88
C GLN A 2 -12.00 19.64 6.87
N ASN A 3 -12.74 19.39 5.79
CA ASN A 3 -12.39 18.35 4.79
C ASN A 3 -11.06 18.63 4.06
N GLN A 4 -10.59 19.88 4.00
CA GLN A 4 -9.31 20.22 3.36
C GLN A 4 -8.10 19.65 4.12
N PHE A 5 -8.25 19.39 5.42
CA PHE A 5 -7.22 18.82 6.28
C PHE A 5 -7.40 17.32 6.50
N TRP A 6 -8.43 16.71 5.90
CA TRP A 6 -8.64 15.27 5.99
C TRP A 6 -7.47 14.55 5.32
N ARG A 7 -6.54 14.07 6.15
CA ARG A 7 -5.35 13.35 5.68
C ARG A 7 -5.05 12.14 6.56
N PRO A 8 -5.98 11.18 6.70
CA PRO A 8 -5.72 9.96 7.45
C PRO A 8 -4.53 9.21 6.86
N VAL A 9 -3.72 8.68 7.77
CA VAL A 9 -2.39 8.15 7.48
C VAL A 9 -2.37 6.64 7.73
N LEU A 10 -1.78 5.90 6.80
CA LEU A 10 -1.44 4.49 6.96
C LEU A 10 0.07 4.31 6.89
N ASN A 11 0.59 3.33 7.60
CA ASN A 11 2.00 2.93 7.54
C ASN A 11 2.14 1.56 6.85
N LEU A 12 3.32 1.27 6.30
CA LEU A 12 3.58 0.00 5.60
C LEU A 12 3.39 -1.25 6.48
N ASP A 13 3.61 -1.15 7.80
CA ASP A 13 3.36 -2.23 8.76
C ASP A 13 1.91 -2.75 8.73
N LYS A 14 0.95 -1.85 8.47
CA LYS A 14 -0.48 -2.16 8.39
C LYS A 14 -1.03 -2.28 6.97
N LEU A 15 -0.20 -2.12 5.94
CA LEU A 15 -0.68 -2.13 4.56
C LEU A 15 -1.35 -3.47 4.20
N TRP A 16 -0.76 -4.58 4.65
CA TRP A 16 -1.27 -5.93 4.40
C TRP A 16 -2.49 -6.32 5.23
N THR A 17 -2.90 -5.52 6.21
CA THR A 17 -4.16 -5.79 6.95
C THR A 17 -5.39 -5.36 6.16
N LEU A 18 -5.21 -4.57 5.08
CA LEU A 18 -6.31 -4.18 4.19
C LEU A 18 -6.73 -5.29 3.22
N ILE A 19 -5.90 -6.32 3.08
CA ILE A 19 -6.20 -7.48 2.23
C ILE A 19 -6.87 -8.56 3.09
N PRO A 20 -8.00 -9.15 2.66
CA PRO A 20 -8.61 -10.29 3.33
C PRO A 20 -7.63 -11.45 3.50
N ALA A 21 -7.69 -12.15 4.64
CA ALA A 21 -6.73 -13.20 5.01
C ALA A 21 -6.56 -14.28 3.93
N GLU A 22 -7.67 -14.74 3.34
CA GLU A 22 -7.66 -15.75 2.28
C GLU A 22 -6.90 -15.31 1.02
N SER A 23 -6.97 -14.03 0.68
CA SER A 23 -6.26 -13.48 -0.48
C SER A 23 -4.81 -13.18 -0.13
N ARG A 24 -4.55 -12.74 1.10
CA ARG A 24 -3.21 -12.46 1.60
C ARG A 24 -2.31 -13.69 1.56
N GLU A 25 -2.79 -14.84 2.01
CA GLU A 25 -2.02 -16.09 1.97
C GLU A 25 -1.69 -16.52 0.54
N LYS A 26 -2.61 -16.32 -0.41
CA LYS A 26 -2.37 -16.59 -1.83
C LYS A 26 -1.20 -15.77 -2.37
N TYR A 27 -1.20 -14.45 -2.15
CA TYR A 27 -0.12 -13.59 -2.65
C TYR A 27 1.21 -13.78 -1.91
N LEU A 28 1.18 -14.13 -0.62
CA LEU A 28 2.40 -14.44 0.12
C LEU A 28 3.03 -15.77 -0.29
N SER A 29 2.19 -16.76 -0.64
CA SER A 29 2.65 -18.12 -1.01
C SER A 29 3.00 -18.23 -2.49
N ALA A 30 2.35 -17.45 -3.35
CA ALA A 30 2.54 -17.50 -4.79
C ALA A 30 3.89 -16.90 -5.25
N GLY A 31 4.58 -16.13 -4.39
CA GLY A 31 5.85 -15.50 -4.75
C GLY A 31 5.69 -14.43 -5.84
N LYS A 32 6.71 -14.25 -6.69
CA LYS A 32 6.72 -13.28 -7.79
C LYS A 32 5.88 -13.79 -8.96
N THR A 33 4.55 -13.72 -8.85
CA THR A 33 3.63 -13.94 -9.97
C THR A 33 3.37 -12.66 -10.75
N ASP A 34 2.95 -12.79 -12.01
CA ASP A 34 2.50 -11.65 -12.85
C ASP A 34 1.32 -10.87 -12.25
N THR A 35 0.60 -11.47 -11.29
CA THR A 35 -0.53 -10.86 -10.60
C THR A 35 -0.10 -10.26 -9.25
N ALA A 36 -0.11 -8.93 -9.16
CA ALA A 36 0.13 -8.18 -7.93
C ALA A 36 -1.20 -7.70 -7.31
N PRO A 37 -1.35 -7.73 -5.97
CA PRO A 37 -2.51 -7.15 -5.32
C PRO A 37 -2.54 -5.63 -5.48
N VAL A 38 -3.72 -5.10 -5.81
CA VAL A 38 -4.00 -3.68 -5.87
C VAL A 38 -4.64 -3.26 -4.55
N ILE A 39 -3.99 -2.34 -3.83
CA ILE A 39 -4.49 -1.79 -2.57
C ILE A 39 -4.87 -0.33 -2.79
N ASP A 40 -6.17 -0.05 -2.72
CA ASP A 40 -6.69 1.31 -2.77
C ASP A 40 -6.82 1.90 -1.36
N LEU A 41 -5.96 2.86 -1.03
CA LEU A 41 -6.01 3.52 0.27
C LEU A 41 -7.23 4.41 0.43
N LEU A 42 -7.68 5.08 -0.65
CA LEU A 42 -8.78 6.02 -0.60
C LEU A 42 -10.10 5.30 -0.33
N ALA A 43 -10.31 4.15 -0.99
CA ALA A 43 -11.45 3.27 -0.73
C ALA A 43 -11.48 2.77 0.73
N ASN A 44 -10.30 2.60 1.34
CA ASN A 44 -10.15 2.18 2.74
C ASN A 44 -10.16 3.37 3.73
N GLY A 45 -10.44 4.59 3.28
CA GLY A 45 -10.52 5.77 4.15
C GLY A 45 -9.16 6.34 4.56
N TYR A 46 -8.08 6.03 3.84
CA TYR A 46 -6.75 6.58 4.03
C TYR A 46 -6.35 7.46 2.83
N SER A 47 -5.53 8.47 3.09
CA SER A 47 -5.08 9.40 2.03
C SER A 47 -3.57 9.40 1.86
N LYS A 48 -2.82 9.09 2.93
CA LYS A 48 -1.38 9.24 3.00
C LYS A 48 -0.70 7.97 3.45
N LEU A 49 0.27 7.50 2.68
CA LEU A 49 1.11 6.36 3.05
C LEU A 49 2.46 6.84 3.60
N LEU A 50 2.85 6.27 4.74
CA LEU A 50 4.13 6.49 5.40
C LEU A 50 4.93 5.19 5.47
N GLY A 51 6.26 5.33 5.51
CA GLY A 51 7.19 4.22 5.33
C GLY A 51 7.61 3.48 6.61
N LYS A 52 6.88 3.64 7.72
CA LYS A 52 7.16 2.89 8.96
C LYS A 52 6.81 1.42 8.73
N GLY A 53 7.68 0.53 9.22
CA GLY A 53 7.50 -0.93 9.10
C GLY A 53 8.33 -1.56 7.99
N ARG A 54 8.21 -2.89 7.88
CA ARG A 54 8.81 -3.70 6.81
C ARG A 54 7.69 -4.26 5.93
N LEU A 55 7.94 -4.29 4.64
CA LEU A 55 7.08 -4.95 3.67
C LEU A 55 7.69 -6.33 3.37
N PRO A 56 6.88 -7.39 3.18
CA PRO A 56 7.37 -8.61 2.53
C PRO A 56 7.90 -8.32 1.12
N GLU A 57 8.79 -9.17 0.60
CA GLU A 57 9.34 -9.09 -0.76
C GLU A 57 8.35 -9.58 -1.83
N VAL A 58 7.11 -9.07 -1.75
CA VAL A 58 6.04 -9.36 -2.69
C VAL A 58 5.68 -8.07 -3.43
N PRO A 59 5.57 -8.08 -4.77
CA PRO A 59 5.14 -6.93 -5.54
C PRO A 59 3.74 -6.48 -5.12
N VAL A 60 3.54 -5.18 -4.88
CA VAL A 60 2.23 -4.60 -4.52
C VAL A 60 2.00 -3.32 -5.31
N ILE A 61 0.77 -3.13 -5.81
CA ILE A 61 0.34 -1.88 -6.43
C ILE A 61 -0.46 -1.10 -5.39
N VAL A 62 -0.02 0.10 -5.04
CA VAL A 62 -0.70 0.94 -4.03
C VAL A 62 -1.25 2.19 -4.68
N LYS A 63 -2.56 2.43 -4.54
CA LYS A 63 -3.23 3.66 -4.98
C LYS A 63 -3.39 4.61 -3.80
N ALA A 64 -2.82 5.80 -3.89
CA ALA A 64 -2.82 6.78 -2.80
C ALA A 64 -2.79 8.23 -3.29
N ARG A 65 -3.35 9.17 -2.51
CA ARG A 65 -3.23 10.61 -2.79
C ARG A 65 -1.86 11.16 -2.43
N TYR A 66 -1.32 10.72 -1.30
CA TYR A 66 -0.04 11.17 -0.76
C TYR A 66 0.81 9.99 -0.34
N VAL A 67 2.13 10.10 -0.56
CA VAL A 67 3.08 9.03 -0.27
C VAL A 67 4.36 9.67 0.25
N SER A 68 4.98 9.10 1.28
CA SER A 68 6.32 9.55 1.66
C SER A 68 7.38 8.93 0.75
N LYS A 69 8.47 9.65 0.51
CA LYS A 69 9.62 9.18 -0.27
C LYS A 69 10.15 7.82 0.22
N LEU A 70 10.14 7.62 1.54
CA LEU A 70 10.58 6.36 2.15
C LEU A 70 9.60 5.21 1.90
N ALA A 71 8.29 5.48 1.91
CA ALA A 71 7.29 4.46 1.58
C ALA A 71 7.40 4.03 0.12
N GLU A 72 7.50 5.01 -0.79
CA GLU A 72 7.66 4.75 -2.22
C GLU A 72 8.93 3.96 -2.52
N LYS A 73 10.06 4.32 -1.90
CA LYS A 73 11.33 3.59 -2.04
C LYS A 73 11.17 2.12 -1.65
N LYS A 74 10.57 1.83 -0.50
CA LYS A 74 10.37 0.45 -0.02
C LYS A 74 9.43 -0.36 -0.91
N ILE A 75 8.37 0.26 -1.43
CA ILE A 75 7.45 -0.41 -2.35
C ILE A 75 8.18 -0.77 -3.66
N LYS A 76 8.97 0.15 -4.21
CA LYS A 76 9.80 -0.09 -5.39
C LYS A 76 10.84 -1.20 -5.16
N GLU A 77 11.49 -1.21 -4.00
CA GLU A 77 12.45 -2.26 -3.61
C GLU A 77 11.79 -3.65 -3.53
N ALA A 78 10.53 -3.73 -3.11
CA ALA A 78 9.74 -4.97 -3.12
C ALA A 78 9.21 -5.36 -4.52
N GLY A 79 9.50 -4.59 -5.57
CA GLY A 79 9.02 -4.82 -6.94
C GLY A 79 7.62 -4.27 -7.21
N GLY A 80 7.07 -3.46 -6.30
CA GLY A 80 5.76 -2.82 -6.42
C GLY A 80 5.80 -1.45 -7.08
N VAL A 81 4.60 -0.87 -7.28
CA VAL A 81 4.41 0.45 -7.89
C VAL A 81 3.41 1.25 -7.06
N VAL A 82 3.60 2.57 -7.02
CA VAL A 82 2.64 3.49 -6.40
C VAL A 82 1.96 4.32 -7.49
N GLU A 83 0.64 4.26 -7.52
CA GLU A 83 -0.22 5.02 -8.43
C GLU A 83 -0.85 6.19 -7.66
N LEU A 84 -0.57 7.41 -8.12
CA LEU A 84 -1.14 8.60 -7.52
C LEU A 84 -2.57 8.80 -8.00
N VAL A 85 -3.52 8.86 -7.06
CA VAL A 85 -4.95 9.09 -7.34
C VAL A 85 -5.37 10.45 -6.78
N ALA A 86 -6.38 11.08 -7.38
CA ALA A 86 -6.85 12.43 -7.05
C ALA A 86 -7.94 12.47 -5.96
#